data_AF-A0A166ACS3-F1
#
_entry.id   AF-A0A166ACS3-F1
#
_cell.length_a   1.000
_cell.length_b   1.000
_cell.length_c   1.000
_cell.angle_alpha   90.00
_cell.angle_beta   90.00
_cell.angle_gamma   90.00
#
_symmetry.space_group_name_H-M   'P 1'
#
loop_
_entity.id
_entity.type
_entity.pdbx_description
1 polymer ?
#
loop_
_entity_poly.entity_id
_entity_poly.type
_entity_poly.pdbx_seq_one_letter_code
_entity_poly.pdbx_strand_id
1 'polypeptide(L)'
;MTCSNCWFSRSITIPKSPLPDLVDTNYALSPSQEQLVQDALEKTKFNMSHIDNEIARVQAVLKELLHARKALQDYGEEHRPLLSPIRHLPSEMLGDIFLHSLPDDWKHDINHYRRAVMLPGQVCRRWREVAITTSKMW
;
A
#
# COMPACT_ATOMS: atom_id res chain seq x y z
N MET A 1 0.59 -29.74 14.74
CA MET A 1 1.38 -28.61 14.22
C MET A 1 0.86 -27.34 14.86
N THR A 2 1.46 -26.95 15.99
CA THR A 2 1.09 -25.74 16.74
C THR A 2 1.92 -24.57 16.23
N CYS A 3 1.27 -23.57 15.67
CA CYS A 3 1.93 -22.37 15.14
C CYS A 3 2.58 -21.59 16.29
N SER A 4 3.92 -21.49 16.27
CA SER A 4 4.74 -20.91 17.34
C SER A 4 4.60 -19.38 17.51
N ASN A 5 3.81 -18.71 16.64
CA ASN A 5 3.57 -17.26 16.66
C ASN A 5 2.09 -16.88 16.79
N CYS A 6 1.19 -17.82 17.11
CA CYS A 6 -0.20 -17.47 17.42
C CYS A 6 -0.31 -16.90 18.84
N TRP A 7 0.20 -15.69 19.07
CA TRP A 7 0.05 -14.95 20.33
C TRP A 7 -1.38 -14.48 20.62
N PHE A 8 -2.33 -14.72 19.71
CA PHE A 8 -3.67 -14.13 19.79
C PHE A 8 -4.81 -15.14 20.05
N SER A 9 -4.52 -16.30 20.64
CA SER A 9 -5.56 -17.19 21.15
C SER A 9 -5.65 -17.09 22.68
N ARG A 10 -5.99 -15.90 23.18
CA ARG A 10 -6.79 -15.88 24.42
C ARG A 10 -8.22 -16.04 23.97
N SER A 11 -8.80 -17.23 24.19
CA SER A 11 -10.24 -17.41 24.06
C SER A 11 -10.92 -16.42 25.01
N ILE A 12 -11.44 -15.32 24.45
CA ILE A 12 -12.25 -14.37 25.20
C ILE A 12 -13.55 -15.11 25.54
N THR A 13 -13.65 -15.60 26.77
CA THR A 13 -14.88 -16.21 27.28
C THR A 13 -15.82 -15.10 27.70
N ILE A 14 -16.94 -14.96 26.97
CA ILE A 14 -18.03 -14.07 27.35
C ILE A 14 -18.59 -14.59 28.69
N PRO A 15 -18.56 -13.80 29.77
CA PRO A 15 -19.09 -14.23 31.04
C PRO A 15 -20.60 -14.45 30.90
N LYS A 16 -21.10 -15.56 31.45
CA LYS A 16 -22.55 -15.79 31.57
C LYS A 16 -23.13 -14.81 32.59
N SER A 17 -24.41 -14.47 32.44
CA SER A 17 -25.11 -13.63 33.42
C SER A 17 -24.99 -14.26 34.82
N PRO A 18 -24.66 -13.47 35.87
CA PRO A 18 -24.63 -13.96 37.25
C PRO A 18 -26.04 -14.31 37.76
N LEU A 19 -27.10 -13.80 37.12
CA LEU A 19 -28.50 -14.01 37.50
C LEU A 19 -29.33 -14.34 36.24
N PRO A 20 -29.15 -15.52 35.62
CA PRO A 20 -29.80 -15.85 34.35
C PRO A 20 -31.32 -15.84 34.42
N ASP A 21 -31.90 -16.26 35.55
CA ASP A 21 -33.35 -16.37 35.73
C ASP A 21 -34.07 -15.02 35.87
N LEU A 22 -33.30 -13.95 36.10
CA LEU A 22 -33.80 -12.57 36.24
C LEU A 22 -33.55 -11.73 34.99
N VAL A 23 -32.73 -12.23 34.05
CA VAL A 23 -32.54 -11.60 32.73
C VAL A 23 -33.90 -11.60 32.03
N ASP A 24 -34.32 -10.44 31.54
CA ASP A 24 -35.62 -10.19 30.89
C ASP A 24 -36.86 -10.22 31.81
N THR A 25 -36.68 -10.13 33.13
CA THR A 25 -37.78 -9.97 34.09
C THR A 25 -37.84 -8.57 34.70
N ASN A 26 -39.03 -8.11 35.10
CA ASN A 26 -39.22 -6.83 35.81
C ASN A 26 -39.08 -6.95 37.34
N TYR A 27 -38.55 -8.08 37.84
CA TYR A 27 -38.39 -8.28 39.29
C TYR A 27 -37.26 -7.41 39.84
N ALA A 28 -37.51 -6.78 40.98
CA ALA A 28 -36.50 -6.00 41.69
C ALA A 28 -35.41 -6.92 42.25
N LEU A 29 -34.15 -6.49 42.10
CA LEU A 29 -33.00 -7.19 42.67
C LEU A 29 -32.91 -6.91 44.17
N SER A 30 -32.42 -7.88 44.92
CA SER A 30 -32.00 -7.67 46.31
C SER A 30 -30.61 -6.99 46.37
N PRO A 31 -30.23 -6.37 47.50
CA PRO A 31 -28.92 -5.71 47.61
C PRO A 31 -27.71 -6.61 47.31
N SER A 32 -27.79 -7.90 47.63
CA SER A 32 -26.70 -8.86 47.31
C SER A 32 -26.68 -9.23 45.82
N GLN A 33 -27.83 -9.30 45.17
CA GLN A 33 -27.95 -9.51 43.73
C GLN A 33 -27.45 -8.30 42.95
N GLU A 34 -27.77 -7.08 43.42
CA GLU A 34 -27.22 -5.84 42.85
C GLU A 34 -25.69 -5.82 42.90
N GLN A 35 -25.09 -6.18 44.04
CA GLN A 35 -23.63 -6.25 44.17
C GLN A 35 -23.01 -7.28 43.20
N LEU A 36 -23.60 -8.47 43.08
CA LEU A 36 -23.12 -9.50 42.14
C LEU A 36 -23.15 -9.02 40.68
N VAL A 37 -24.20 -8.29 40.29
CA VAL A 37 -24.30 -7.70 38.95
C VAL A 37 -23.27 -6.59 38.77
N GLN A 38 -23.07 -5.73 39.76
CA GLN A 38 -22.07 -4.67 39.72
C GLN A 38 -20.66 -5.24 39.54
N ASP A 39 -20.26 -6.21 40.35
CA ASP A 39 -18.94 -6.86 40.26
C ASP A 39 -18.72 -7.51 38.87
N ALA A 40 -19.77 -8.16 38.33
CA ALA A 40 -19.73 -8.74 36.99
C ALA A 40 -19.57 -7.68 35.89
N LEU A 41 -20.23 -6.53 36.03
CA LEU A 41 -20.10 -5.40 35.11
C LEU A 41 -18.73 -4.74 35.19
N GLU A 42 -18.17 -4.56 36.39
CA GLU A 42 -16.82 -4.02 36.58
C GLU A 42 -15.77 -4.93 35.92
N LYS A 43 -15.86 -6.24 36.15
CA LYS A 43 -14.99 -7.22 35.49
C LYS A 43 -15.14 -7.17 33.97
N THR A 44 -16.36 -7.02 33.47
CA THR A 44 -16.62 -6.91 32.03
C THR A 44 -15.99 -5.64 31.45
N LYS A 45 -16.15 -4.49 32.11
CA LYS A 45 -15.52 -3.22 31.70
C LYS A 45 -13.99 -3.32 31.67
N PHE A 46 -13.39 -3.96 32.66
CA PHE A 46 -11.95 -4.20 32.71
C PHE A 46 -11.47 -5.07 31.54
N ASN A 47 -12.21 -6.14 31.22
CA ASN A 47 -11.88 -6.99 30.08
C ASN A 47 -12.02 -6.25 28.74
N MET A 48 -13.06 -5.42 28.60
CA MET A 48 -13.26 -4.59 27.40
C MET A 48 -12.09 -3.63 27.21
N SER A 49 -11.69 -2.89 28.26
CA SER A 49 -10.57 -1.95 28.17
C SER A 49 -9.24 -2.65 27.83
N HIS A 50 -9.02 -3.84 28.36
CA HIS A 50 -7.86 -4.66 27.98
C HIS A 50 -7.90 -5.03 26.48
N ILE A 51 -9.06 -5.44 25.95
CA ILE A 51 -9.22 -5.76 24.52
C ILE A 51 -8.99 -4.52 23.66
N ASP A 52 -9.56 -3.37 24.03
CA ASP A 52 -9.39 -2.12 23.30
C ASP A 52 -7.92 -1.68 23.25
N ASN A 53 -7.18 -1.85 24.34
CA ASN A 53 -5.75 -1.58 24.38
C ASN A 53 -4.96 -2.51 23.45
N GLU A 54 -5.30 -3.79 23.39
CA GLU A 54 -4.66 -4.73 22.47
C GLU A 54 -5.01 -4.42 21.00
N ILE A 55 -6.25 -4.01 20.72
CA ILE A 55 -6.65 -3.54 19.39
C ILE A 55 -5.81 -2.32 19.00
N ALA A 56 -5.71 -1.32 19.88
CA ALA A 56 -4.92 -0.12 19.63
C ALA A 56 -3.43 -0.45 19.39
N ARG A 57 -2.86 -1.35 20.19
CA ARG A 57 -1.48 -1.83 20.03
C ARG A 57 -1.26 -2.51 18.68
N VAL A 58 -2.12 -3.46 18.30
CA VAL A 58 -2.00 -4.17 17.02
C VAL A 58 -2.21 -3.22 15.84
N GLN A 59 -3.14 -2.28 15.93
CA GLN A 59 -3.35 -1.25 14.91
C GLN A 59 -2.11 -0.36 14.73
N ALA A 60 -1.44 0.03 15.82
CA ALA A 60 -0.21 0.81 15.76
C ALA A 60 0.91 0.04 15.04
N VAL A 61 1.13 -1.22 15.40
CA VAL A 61 2.12 -2.10 14.74
C VAL A 61 1.78 -2.28 13.26
N LEU A 62 0.51 -2.53 12.93
CA LEU A 62 0.07 -2.66 11.54
C LEU A 62 0.35 -1.39 10.74
N LYS A 63 0.08 -0.22 11.31
CA LYS A 63 0.34 1.08 10.67
C LYS A 63 1.82 1.28 10.37
N GLU A 64 2.70 0.97 11.33
CA GLU A 64 4.16 1.06 11.14
C GLU A 64 4.65 0.10 10.05
N LEU A 65 4.17 -1.14 10.05
CA LEU A 65 4.52 -2.14 9.03
C LEU A 65 4.05 -1.73 7.63
N LEU A 66 2.84 -1.19 7.50
CA LEU A 66 2.33 -0.68 6.23
C LEU A 66 3.16 0.49 5.72
N HIS A 67 3.57 1.39 6.61
CA HIS A 67 4.46 2.50 6.25
C HIS A 67 5.82 2.01 5.77
N ALA A 68 6.45 1.08 6.51
CA ALA A 68 7.73 0.48 6.12
C ALA A 68 7.64 -0.26 4.78
N ARG A 69 6.57 -1.05 4.57
CA ARG A 69 6.30 -1.73 3.30
C ARG A 69 6.18 -0.73 2.15
N LYS A 70 5.44 0.36 2.35
CA LYS A 70 5.29 1.39 1.33
C LYS A 70 6.63 2.05 0.99
N ALA A 71 7.44 2.40 1.99
CA ALA A 71 8.75 3.00 1.77
C ALA A 71 9.67 2.08 0.94
N LEU A 72 9.68 0.78 1.23
CA LEU A 72 10.45 -0.20 0.44
C LEU A 72 9.92 -0.37 -0.98
N GLN A 73 8.59 -0.32 -1.16
CA GLN A 73 7.99 -0.36 -2.49
C GLN A 73 8.38 0.88 -3.30
N ASP A 74 8.27 2.07 -2.70
CA ASP A 74 8.62 3.33 -3.36
C ASP A 74 10.13 3.35 -3.73
N TYR A 75 11.00 2.85 -2.85
CA TYR A 75 12.44 2.66 -3.14
C TYR A 75 12.65 1.75 -4.36
N GLY A 76 11.95 0.62 -4.43
CA GLY A 76 12.04 -0.31 -5.55
C GLY A 76 11.59 0.33 -6.88
N GLU A 77 10.49 1.07 -6.88
CA GLU A 77 9.97 1.74 -8.09
C GLU A 77 10.86 2.90 -8.54
N GLU A 78 11.52 3.61 -7.62
CA GLU A 78 12.49 4.66 -7.97
C GLU A 78 13.73 4.07 -8.67
N HIS A 79 14.19 2.91 -8.22
CA HIS A 79 15.45 2.32 -8.67
C HIS A 79 15.29 1.36 -9.86
N ARG A 80 14.14 0.68 -10.01
CA ARG A 80 13.90 -0.25 -11.14
C ARG A 80 14.17 0.39 -12.52
N PRO A 81 13.76 1.65 -12.80
CA PRO A 81 14.06 2.30 -14.07
C PRO A 81 15.57 2.45 -14.36
N LEU A 82 16.44 2.47 -13.34
CA LEU A 82 17.90 2.50 -13.53
C LEU A 82 18.41 1.28 -14.29
N LEU A 83 17.74 0.13 -14.12
CA LEU A 83 18.06 -1.13 -14.80
C LEU A 83 17.36 -1.27 -16.17
N SER A 84 16.65 -0.24 -16.63
CA SER A 84 15.98 -0.29 -17.92
C SER A 84 16.98 -0.55 -19.06
N PRO A 85 16.73 -1.52 -19.96
CA PRO A 85 17.62 -1.82 -21.07
C PRO A 85 17.96 -0.60 -21.93
N ILE A 86 17.01 0.33 -22.08
CA ILE A 86 17.19 1.54 -22.89
C ILE A 86 18.29 2.47 -22.34
N ARG A 87 18.61 2.38 -21.05
CA ARG A 87 19.73 3.11 -20.44
C ARG A 87 21.09 2.55 -20.82
N HIS A 88 21.16 1.29 -21.26
CA HIS A 88 22.38 0.61 -21.68
C HIS A 88 22.57 0.56 -23.20
N LEU A 89 21.55 0.89 -23.99
CA LEU A 89 21.68 0.95 -25.44
C LEU A 89 22.78 1.96 -25.83
N PRO A 90 23.65 1.66 -26.79
CA PRO A 90 24.52 2.66 -27.41
C PRO A 90 23.72 3.80 -28.05
N SER A 91 24.33 4.97 -28.21
CA SER A 91 23.68 6.15 -28.81
C SER A 91 23.28 5.89 -30.26
N GLU A 92 24.05 5.10 -30.99
CA GLU A 92 23.81 4.73 -32.39
C GLU A 92 22.52 3.92 -32.52
N MET A 93 22.38 2.87 -31.72
CA MET A 93 21.19 2.01 -31.71
C MET A 93 19.94 2.79 -31.28
N LEU A 94 20.09 3.71 -30.34
CA LEU A 94 18.99 4.57 -29.91
C LEU A 94 18.56 5.56 -31.02
N GLY A 95 19.53 6.10 -31.77
CA GLY A 95 19.26 6.93 -32.95
C GLY A 95 18.58 6.16 -34.07
N ASP A 96 18.99 4.91 -34.33
CA ASP A 96 18.34 4.04 -35.31
C ASP A 96 16.88 3.74 -34.92
N ILE A 97 16.61 3.50 -33.64
CA ILE A 97 15.23 3.36 -33.13
C ILE A 97 14.42 4.64 -33.41
N PHE A 98 14.99 5.81 -33.18
CA PHE A 98 14.29 7.08 -33.46
C PHE A 98 13.96 7.22 -34.94
N LEU A 99 14.90 6.90 -35.84
CA LEU A 99 14.67 6.94 -37.28
C LEU A 99 13.54 6.00 -37.71
N HIS A 100 13.49 4.78 -37.15
CA HIS A 100 12.41 3.83 -37.40
C HIS A 100 11.05 4.24 -36.82
N SER A 101 11.03 5.22 -35.90
CA SER A 101 9.79 5.76 -35.33
C SER A 101 9.23 6.96 -36.11
N LEU A 102 9.96 7.44 -37.13
CA LEU A 102 9.50 8.55 -37.96
C LEU A 102 8.44 8.09 -38.98
N PRO A 103 7.46 8.93 -39.33
CA PRO A 103 6.52 8.64 -40.40
C PRO A 103 7.25 8.45 -41.73
N ASP A 104 6.87 7.43 -42.51
CA ASP A 104 7.47 7.14 -43.82
C ASP A 104 7.31 8.29 -44.83
N ASP A 105 6.29 9.13 -44.65
CA ASP A 105 5.90 10.17 -45.60
C ASP A 105 5.87 11.58 -44.99
N TRP A 106 7.06 12.13 -44.80
CA TRP A 106 7.25 13.50 -44.32
C TRP A 106 6.71 14.57 -45.29
N LYS A 107 6.49 14.22 -46.56
CA LYS A 107 6.09 15.17 -47.62
C LYS A 107 4.60 15.50 -47.56
N HIS A 108 3.78 14.55 -47.12
CA HIS A 108 2.33 14.74 -47.02
C HIS A 108 1.89 15.37 -45.69
N ASP A 109 2.66 15.18 -44.60
CA ASP A 109 2.38 15.82 -43.31
C ASP A 109 3.67 16.24 -42.57
N ILE A 110 4.18 17.41 -42.94
CA ILE A 110 5.36 18.01 -42.33
C ILE A 110 5.19 18.30 -40.84
N ASN A 111 3.96 18.56 -40.39
CA ASN A 111 3.68 18.85 -38.98
C ASN A 111 3.77 17.59 -38.13
N HIS A 112 3.26 16.46 -38.64
CA HIS A 112 3.41 15.17 -38.00
C HIS A 112 4.87 14.74 -37.94
N TYR A 113 5.60 14.85 -39.05
CA TYR A 113 7.03 14.53 -39.08
C TYR A 113 7.84 15.36 -38.07
N ARG A 114 7.64 16.69 -38.05
CA ARG A 114 8.31 17.58 -37.07
C ARG A 114 8.00 17.20 -35.64
N ARG A 115 6.74 16.86 -35.32
CA ARG A 115 6.41 16.37 -33.98
C ARG A 115 7.19 15.10 -33.66
N ALA A 116 7.21 14.12 -34.57
CA ALA A 116 7.90 12.85 -34.39
C ALA A 116 9.41 13.02 -34.15
N VAL A 117 10.09 13.87 -34.92
CA VAL A 117 11.52 14.18 -34.73
C VAL A 117 11.80 14.81 -33.36
N MET A 118 10.87 15.61 -32.84
CA MET A 118 11.01 16.30 -31.55
C MET A 118 10.64 15.43 -30.35
N LEU A 119 9.87 14.36 -30.54
CA LEU A 119 9.38 13.49 -29.46
C LEU A 119 10.50 12.91 -28.59
N PRO A 120 11.61 12.36 -29.14
CA PRO A 120 12.70 11.84 -28.32
C PRO A 120 13.29 12.90 -27.39
N GLY A 121 13.33 14.16 -27.84
CA GLY A 121 13.81 15.29 -27.06
C GLY A 121 12.97 15.64 -25.83
N GLN A 122 11.76 15.10 -25.70
CA GLN A 122 10.87 15.29 -24.56
C GLN A 122 11.00 14.19 -23.50
N VAL A 123 11.67 13.07 -23.81
CA VAL A 123 11.76 11.91 -22.91
C VAL A 123 12.78 12.16 -21.80
N CYS A 124 14.02 12.45 -22.15
CA CYS A 124 15.08 12.78 -21.20
C CYS A 124 16.24 13.52 -21.87
N ARG A 125 17.18 14.04 -21.06
CA ARG A 125 18.36 14.75 -21.57
C ARG A 125 19.18 13.91 -22.56
N ARG A 126 19.43 12.65 -22.24
CA ARG A 126 20.22 11.75 -23.11
C ARG A 126 19.55 11.51 -24.45
N TRP A 127 18.23 11.30 -24.47
CA TRP A 127 17.50 11.10 -25.73
C TRP A 127 17.50 12.37 -26.58
N ARG A 128 17.40 13.53 -25.95
CA ARG A 128 17.54 14.83 -26.64
C ARG A 128 18.93 15.00 -27.26
N GLU A 129 19.98 14.70 -26.51
CA GLU A 129 21.36 14.77 -27.01
C GLU A 129 21.55 13.84 -28.21
N VAL A 130 21.14 12.56 -28.09
CA VAL A 130 21.19 11.60 -29.21
C VAL A 130 20.41 12.15 -30.40
N ALA A 131 19.18 12.61 -30.19
CA ALA A 131 18.32 13.12 -31.25
C ALA A 131 18.92 14.32 -32.02
N ILE A 132 19.55 15.25 -31.31
CA ILE A 132 20.23 16.40 -31.94
C ILE A 132 21.46 15.93 -32.73
N THR A 133 22.20 14.96 -32.20
CA THR A 133 23.42 14.45 -32.86
C THR A 133 23.17 13.50 -34.02
N THR A 134 21.97 12.89 -34.12
CA THR A 134 21.61 12.02 -35.24
C THR A 134 21.19 12.85 -36.46
N SER A 135 22.15 13.18 -37.34
CA SER A 135 21.93 14.03 -38.51
C SER A 135 20.81 13.55 -39.45
N LYS A 136 20.58 12.22 -39.53
CA LYS A 136 19.54 11.63 -40.40
C LYS A 136 18.10 12.01 -40.02
N MET A 137 17.87 12.58 -38.83
CA MET A 137 16.53 12.99 -38.41
C MET A 137 16.15 14.41 -38.86
N TRP A 138 17.11 15.19 -39.35
CA TRP A 138 16.97 16.58 -39.77
C TRP A 138 17.11 16.70 -41.28
#